data_AF-A0A6A6IV93-F1
#
_entry.id   AF-A0A6A6IV93-F1
#
_cell.length_a   1.000
_cell.length_b   1.000
_cell.length_c   1.000
_cell.angle_alpha   90.00
_cell.angle_beta   90.00
_cell.angle_gamma   90.00
#
_symmetry.space_group_name_H-M   'P 1'
#
loop_
_entity.id
_entity.type
_entity.pdbx_description
1 polymer ?
#
loop_
_entity_poly.entity_id
_entity_poly.type
_entity_poly.pdbx_seq_one_letter_code
_entity_poly.pdbx_strand_id
1 'polypeptide(L)'
;MRSVTLIACLPALATALPTTSTEAYKAARALVARAPPEAKAVLKSVTSSGTGCSTNSGGFIFKDDATIAFDSMLVESTMTNPSTHCLITIDLGLDSKWKYTINKATNIRGYVDGGNAVYKVTYTAGGKTSEVSGTVKPTSDGNWAASSTSAGATSAYGGGVAGIDVTLKLNTEPGKVAAVTIDTMDVKFDYSK
;
A
#
# COMPACT_ATOMS: atom_id res chain seq x y z
N MET A 1 -14.52 17.21 -59.54
CA MET A 1 -14.60 17.79 -58.19
C MET A 1 -14.14 16.72 -57.20
N ARG A 2 -12.99 16.91 -56.54
CA ARG A 2 -12.44 15.98 -55.54
C ARG A 2 -12.79 16.52 -54.15
N SER A 3 -13.63 15.80 -53.41
CA SER A 3 -13.96 16.12 -52.02
C SER A 3 -12.87 15.56 -51.09
N VAL A 4 -12.26 16.43 -50.31
CA VAL A 4 -11.33 16.10 -49.23
C VAL A 4 -12.12 16.20 -47.92
N THR A 5 -12.27 15.09 -47.21
CA THR A 5 -12.95 15.06 -45.91
C THR A 5 -11.89 14.99 -44.81
N LEU A 6 -11.74 16.08 -44.05
CA LEU A 6 -10.99 16.11 -42.79
C LEU A 6 -11.73 15.30 -41.73
N ILE A 7 -11.05 14.34 -41.11
CA ILE A 7 -11.49 13.71 -39.86
C ILE A 7 -10.66 14.30 -38.72
N ALA A 8 -11.32 15.11 -37.90
CA ALA A 8 -10.75 15.62 -36.66
C ALA A 8 -10.82 14.53 -35.58
N CYS A 9 -9.67 14.03 -35.14
CA CYS A 9 -9.57 13.18 -33.94
C CYS A 9 -9.66 14.07 -32.69
N LEU A 10 -10.78 14.02 -31.96
CA LEU A 10 -10.82 14.48 -30.57
C LEU A 10 -10.19 13.42 -29.66
N PRO A 11 -9.18 13.75 -28.84
CA PRO A 11 -8.78 12.86 -27.75
C PRO A 11 -9.83 12.96 -26.64
N ALA A 12 -10.62 11.90 -26.47
CA ALA A 12 -11.44 11.73 -25.28
C ALA A 12 -10.50 11.51 -24.08
N LEU A 13 -10.33 12.54 -23.25
CA LEU A 13 -9.75 12.41 -21.92
C LEU A 13 -10.73 11.59 -21.07
N ALA A 14 -10.57 10.27 -21.08
CA ALA A 14 -11.16 9.40 -20.08
C ALA A 14 -10.42 9.64 -18.76
N THR A 15 -10.93 10.57 -17.95
CA THR A 15 -10.58 10.62 -16.53
C THR A 15 -11.17 9.36 -15.91
N ALA A 16 -10.35 8.32 -15.78
CA ALA A 16 -10.71 7.13 -15.03
C ALA A 16 -11.00 7.57 -13.59
N LEU A 17 -12.29 7.62 -13.23
CA LEU A 17 -12.72 7.77 -11.85
C LEU A 17 -12.08 6.63 -11.06
N PRO A 18 -11.47 6.89 -9.90
CA PRO A 18 -10.88 5.83 -9.08
C PRO A 18 -11.98 4.85 -8.70
N THR A 19 -11.95 3.66 -9.32
CA THR A 19 -12.85 2.57 -8.99
C THR A 19 -12.36 1.96 -7.69
N THR A 20 -13.14 2.13 -6.63
CA THR A 20 -12.92 1.43 -5.36
C THR A 20 -13.07 -0.07 -5.60
N SER A 21 -11.98 -0.83 -5.51
CA SER A 21 -12.05 -2.29 -5.70
C SER A 21 -12.71 -2.95 -4.48
N THR A 22 -13.49 -3.99 -4.73
CA THR A 22 -14.24 -4.73 -3.69
C THR A 22 -13.32 -5.35 -2.63
N GLU A 23 -12.06 -5.64 -2.97
CA GLU A 23 -11.06 -6.27 -2.08
C GLU A 23 -10.33 -5.24 -1.20
N ALA A 24 -9.92 -4.08 -1.75
CA ALA A 24 -9.39 -2.95 -0.95
C ALA A 24 -10.42 -2.45 0.08
N TYR A 25 -11.70 -2.70 -0.17
CA TYR A 25 -12.79 -2.45 0.76
C TYR A 25 -12.89 -3.51 1.88
N LYS A 26 -12.51 -4.78 1.64
CA LYS A 26 -12.48 -5.85 2.67
C LYS A 26 -11.40 -5.61 3.72
N ALA A 27 -10.18 -5.38 3.25
CA ALA A 27 -9.62 -4.05 3.43
C ALA A 27 -9.84 -3.34 4.77
N ALA A 28 -10.22 -2.08 4.59
CA ALA A 28 -10.58 -1.26 5.70
C ALA A 28 -11.88 -1.65 6.44
N ARG A 29 -12.69 -2.62 5.95
CA ARG A 29 -13.79 -3.19 6.77
C ARG A 29 -13.28 -3.89 8.02
N ALA A 30 -12.18 -4.62 7.92
CA ALA A 30 -11.60 -5.28 9.09
C ALA A 30 -10.86 -4.30 10.02
N LEU A 31 -10.44 -3.13 9.51
CA LEU A 31 -10.04 -2.00 10.37
C LEU A 31 -11.22 -1.51 11.21
N VAL A 32 -12.35 -1.23 10.56
CA VAL A 32 -13.58 -0.81 11.24
C VAL A 32 -14.04 -1.85 12.27
N ALA A 33 -13.98 -3.15 11.93
CA ALA A 33 -14.43 -4.23 12.81
C ALA A 33 -13.66 -4.33 14.14
N ARG A 34 -12.47 -3.72 14.24
CA ARG A 34 -11.62 -3.75 15.45
C ARG A 34 -11.66 -2.47 16.26
N ALA A 35 -12.25 -1.42 15.72
CA ALA A 35 -12.45 -0.20 16.48
C ALA A 35 -13.34 -0.51 17.69
N PRO A 36 -13.03 0.04 18.87
CA PRO A 36 -13.94 -0.01 20.01
C PRO A 36 -15.34 0.47 19.56
N PRO A 37 -16.44 -0.19 19.97
CA PRO A 37 -17.78 0.17 19.52
C PRO A 37 -18.11 1.66 19.71
N GLU A 38 -17.61 2.26 20.79
CA GLU A 38 -17.79 3.66 21.11
C GLU A 38 -16.99 4.63 20.23
N ALA A 39 -15.99 4.14 19.49
CA ALA A 39 -15.25 4.91 18.49
C ALA A 39 -16.07 5.10 17.20
N LYS A 40 -17.18 4.35 17.04
CA LYS A 40 -18.13 4.45 15.91
C LYS A 40 -17.41 4.55 14.56
N ALA A 41 -16.47 3.64 14.33
CA ALA A 41 -15.66 3.69 13.13
C ALA A 41 -16.51 3.47 11.87
N VAL A 42 -16.31 4.35 10.88
CA VAL A 42 -16.99 4.29 9.58
C VAL A 42 -15.93 4.41 8.50
N LEU A 43 -15.82 3.39 7.67
CA LEU A 43 -15.01 3.46 6.47
C LEU A 43 -15.75 4.24 5.39
N LYS A 44 -15.20 5.39 4.99
CA LYS A 44 -15.77 6.22 3.91
C LYS A 44 -15.27 5.79 2.54
N SER A 45 -13.97 5.57 2.39
CA SER A 45 -13.36 5.13 1.13
C SER A 45 -12.03 4.41 1.34
N VAL A 46 -11.67 3.57 0.36
CA VAL A 46 -10.32 3.02 0.21
C VAL A 46 -9.95 3.05 -1.26
N THR A 47 -8.77 3.56 -1.58
CA THR A 47 -8.23 3.54 -2.94
C THR A 47 -6.80 3.04 -2.93
N SER A 48 -6.39 2.33 -3.97
CA SER A 48 -5.00 1.98 -4.23
C SER A 48 -4.56 2.52 -5.60
N SER A 49 -3.29 2.90 -5.71
CA SER A 49 -2.69 3.38 -6.95
C SER A 49 -1.18 3.15 -6.96
N GLY A 50 -0.61 2.88 -8.14
CA GLY A 50 0.83 2.73 -8.31
C GLY A 50 1.16 1.53 -9.18
N THR A 51 2.44 1.34 -9.49
CA THR A 51 2.91 0.22 -10.33
C THR A 51 2.96 -1.11 -9.57
N GLY A 52 2.99 -1.04 -8.24
CA GLY A 52 3.14 -2.18 -7.33
C GLY A 52 1.82 -2.68 -6.76
N CYS A 53 0.72 -2.01 -7.11
CA CYS A 53 -0.63 -2.49 -6.83
C CYS A 53 -1.52 -2.33 -8.05
N SER A 54 -2.03 -3.44 -8.54
CA SER A 54 -3.24 -3.45 -9.36
C SER A 54 -4.45 -2.99 -8.52
N THR A 55 -5.53 -2.62 -9.19
CA THR A 55 -6.87 -2.73 -8.59
C THR A 55 -7.05 -4.19 -8.19
N ASN A 56 -6.89 -4.54 -6.89
CA ASN A 56 -7.17 -5.83 -6.20
C ASN A 56 -6.11 -6.25 -5.16
N SER A 57 -5.05 -5.47 -4.94
CA SER A 57 -3.93 -5.80 -4.05
C SER A 57 -4.22 -5.66 -2.54
N GLY A 58 -5.31 -6.20 -2.02
CA GLY A 58 -5.59 -6.18 -0.58
C GLY A 58 -6.57 -7.25 -0.13
N GLY A 59 -6.09 -8.27 0.58
CA GLY A 59 -6.93 -9.30 1.19
C GLY A 59 -6.67 -9.39 2.70
N PHE A 60 -7.73 -9.39 3.51
CA PHE A 60 -7.62 -9.49 4.96
C PHE A 60 -7.71 -10.95 5.43
N ILE A 61 -6.75 -11.34 6.27
CA ILE A 61 -6.80 -12.59 7.03
C ILE A 61 -7.19 -12.22 8.46
N PHE A 62 -8.38 -12.66 8.89
CA PHE A 62 -9.03 -12.33 10.17
C PHE A 62 -8.37 -12.98 11.40
N LYS A 63 -7.05 -12.90 11.55
CA LYS A 63 -6.37 -13.40 12.74
C LYS A 63 -6.06 -12.27 13.73
N ASP A 64 -5.13 -11.35 13.45
CA ASP A 64 -4.74 -10.36 14.48
C ASP A 64 -4.25 -9.00 13.96
N ASP A 65 -4.01 -8.82 12.66
CA ASP A 65 -3.61 -7.54 12.03
C ASP A 65 -4.36 -7.27 10.71
N ALA A 66 -4.22 -6.06 10.16
CA ALA A 66 -4.71 -5.73 8.83
C ALA A 66 -3.69 -6.14 7.78
N THR A 67 -3.94 -7.26 7.10
CA THR A 67 -3.04 -7.74 6.04
C THR A 67 -3.38 -7.10 4.70
N ILE A 68 -2.35 -6.62 4.02
CA ILE A 68 -2.36 -6.13 2.64
C ILE A 68 -1.61 -7.18 1.83
N ALA A 69 -2.20 -7.66 0.74
CA ALA A 69 -1.59 -8.67 -0.13
C ALA A 69 -1.34 -8.05 -1.50
N PHE A 70 -0.11 -8.04 -1.99
CA PHE A 70 0.21 -7.36 -3.23
C PHE A 70 0.25 -8.35 -4.39
N ASP A 71 -0.59 -8.11 -5.40
CA ASP A 71 -0.59 -8.93 -6.62
C ASP A 71 0.57 -8.59 -7.56
N SER A 72 1.17 -7.39 -7.40
CA SER A 72 2.05 -6.80 -8.43
C SER A 72 3.26 -6.07 -7.85
N MET A 73 3.58 -6.23 -6.57
CA MET A 73 4.73 -5.58 -5.94
C MET A 73 6.01 -6.35 -6.22
N LEU A 74 6.31 -6.54 -7.52
CA LEU A 74 7.48 -7.23 -8.07
C LEU A 74 8.41 -6.20 -8.72
N VAL A 75 9.71 -6.40 -8.56
CA VAL A 75 10.75 -5.67 -9.26
C VAL A 75 11.77 -6.65 -9.82
N GLU A 76 12.04 -6.55 -11.12
CA GLU A 76 13.01 -7.40 -11.83
C GLU A 76 14.17 -6.56 -12.37
N SER A 77 15.35 -7.17 -12.49
CA SER A 77 16.57 -6.52 -12.99
C SER A 77 16.49 -6.09 -14.47
N THR A 78 15.50 -6.61 -15.22
CA THR A 78 15.23 -6.28 -16.62
C THR A 78 14.44 -4.98 -16.78
N MET A 79 13.88 -4.43 -15.70
CA MET A 79 13.13 -3.18 -15.72
C MET A 79 14.06 -1.98 -15.94
N THR A 80 13.68 -1.05 -16.81
CA THR A 80 14.42 0.21 -17.06
C THR A 80 14.64 1.01 -15.78
N ASN A 81 13.63 1.02 -14.90
CA ASN A 81 13.71 1.54 -13.55
C ASN A 81 13.28 0.42 -12.60
N PRO A 82 14.23 -0.27 -11.94
CA PRO A 82 13.96 -1.43 -11.10
C PRO A 82 13.39 -0.95 -9.74
N SER A 83 12.21 -0.35 -9.79
CA SER A 83 11.47 0.12 -8.64
C SER A 83 9.97 0.06 -8.93
N THR A 84 9.21 -0.29 -7.90
CA THR A 84 7.76 -0.25 -7.94
C THR A 84 7.22 0.41 -6.67
N HIS A 85 6.03 0.99 -6.75
CA HIS A 85 5.41 1.70 -5.65
C HIS A 85 3.92 1.41 -5.56
N CYS A 86 3.36 1.43 -4.36
CA CYS A 86 1.95 1.31 -4.11
C CYS A 86 1.51 2.28 -3.02
N LEU A 87 0.58 3.17 -3.36
CA LEU A 87 -0.10 4.07 -2.43
C LEU A 87 -1.48 3.53 -2.12
N ILE A 88 -1.78 3.34 -0.84
CA ILE A 88 -3.09 2.98 -0.33
C ILE A 88 -3.61 4.14 0.52
N THR A 89 -4.78 4.65 0.16
CA THR A 89 -5.44 5.75 0.87
C THR A 89 -6.71 5.22 1.54
N ILE A 90 -6.89 5.52 2.82
CA ILE A 90 -8.00 5.07 3.65
C ILE A 90 -8.65 6.30 4.29
N ASP A 91 -9.94 6.54 4.03
CA ASP A 91 -10.70 7.57 4.74
C ASP A 91 -11.57 6.91 5.82
N LEU A 92 -11.18 7.11 7.08
CA LEU A 92 -11.82 6.51 8.24
C LEU A 92 -12.43 7.60 9.13
N GLY A 93 -13.76 7.62 9.25
CA GLY A 93 -14.46 8.44 10.24
C GLY A 93 -14.53 7.75 11.59
N LEU A 94 -14.39 8.52 12.67
CA LEU A 94 -14.57 8.08 14.06
C LEU A 94 -15.50 9.07 14.79
N ASP A 95 -15.96 8.69 15.98
CA ASP A 95 -16.55 9.61 16.95
C ASP A 95 -15.55 10.73 17.30
N SER A 96 -16.05 11.94 17.56
CA SER A 96 -15.22 13.15 17.70
C SER A 96 -14.25 13.13 18.89
N LYS A 97 -14.41 12.18 19.82
CA LYS A 97 -13.47 11.98 20.94
C LYS A 97 -12.38 10.95 20.63
N TRP A 98 -12.37 10.36 19.44
CA TRP A 98 -11.48 9.26 19.08
C TRP A 98 -10.54 9.62 17.94
N LYS A 99 -9.34 9.03 17.98
CA LYS A 99 -8.34 9.08 16.92
C LYS A 99 -7.77 7.67 16.70
N TYR A 100 -7.20 7.44 15.52
CA TYR A 100 -6.48 6.21 15.20
C TYR A 100 -4.98 6.47 15.01
N THR A 101 -4.15 5.48 15.26
CA THR A 101 -2.72 5.47 14.91
C THR A 101 -2.42 4.28 14.01
N ILE A 102 -1.79 4.55 12.87
CA ILE A 102 -1.33 3.53 11.92
C ILE A 102 0.18 3.28 12.10
N ASN A 103 0.67 2.08 11.80
CA ASN A 103 2.08 1.67 11.90
C ASN A 103 2.64 1.55 13.33
N LYS A 104 1.90 0.89 14.21
CA LYS A 104 2.45 0.42 15.49
C LYS A 104 3.38 -0.78 15.32
N ALA A 105 3.06 -1.64 14.38
CA ALA A 105 3.87 -2.76 13.93
C ALA A 105 3.62 -2.97 12.44
N THR A 106 4.69 -3.31 11.73
CA THR A 106 4.67 -3.62 10.30
C THR A 106 5.48 -4.88 10.06
N ASN A 107 4.82 -5.92 9.57
CA ASN A 107 5.45 -7.17 9.16
C ASN A 107 5.34 -7.29 7.64
N ILE A 108 6.46 -7.28 6.94
CA ILE A 108 6.52 -7.37 5.48
C ILE A 108 7.12 -8.72 5.13
N ARG A 109 6.53 -9.41 4.15
CA ARG A 109 6.99 -10.70 3.67
C ARG A 109 7.00 -10.71 2.15
N GLY A 110 7.96 -11.40 1.57
CA GLY A 110 8.04 -11.56 0.12
C GLY A 110 9.09 -12.58 -0.30
N TYR A 111 9.39 -12.57 -1.59
CA TYR A 111 10.40 -13.40 -2.22
C TYR A 111 11.55 -12.54 -2.78
N VAL A 112 12.75 -13.09 -2.80
CA VAL A 112 13.96 -12.48 -3.37
C VAL A 112 14.76 -13.58 -4.05
N ASP A 113 15.05 -13.39 -5.33
CA ASP A 113 15.91 -14.26 -6.11
C ASP A 113 17.03 -13.44 -6.71
N GLY A 114 18.22 -13.56 -6.13
CA GLY A 114 19.38 -12.78 -6.51
C GLY A 114 19.27 -11.29 -6.16
N GLY A 115 20.43 -10.65 -6.03
CA GLY A 115 20.54 -9.19 -5.86
C GLY A 115 20.10 -8.67 -4.49
N ASN A 116 20.42 -7.41 -4.21
CA ASN A 116 19.99 -6.76 -2.97
C ASN A 116 18.86 -5.79 -3.29
N ALA A 117 17.88 -5.64 -2.41
CA ALA A 117 16.82 -4.65 -2.59
C ALA A 117 16.68 -3.77 -1.34
N VAL A 118 15.94 -2.68 -1.50
CA VAL A 118 15.50 -1.83 -0.40
C VAL A 118 14.01 -1.64 -0.49
N TYR A 119 13.36 -1.62 0.67
CA TYR A 119 11.96 -1.24 0.78
C TYR A 119 11.81 -0.02 1.68
N LYS A 120 10.75 0.74 1.45
CA LYS A 120 10.31 1.83 2.31
C LYS A 120 8.79 1.80 2.41
N VAL A 121 8.26 2.00 3.60
CA VAL A 121 6.84 2.22 3.85
C VAL A 121 6.68 3.53 4.61
N THR A 122 5.97 4.46 4.01
CA THR A 122 5.66 5.78 4.57
C THR A 122 4.18 5.82 4.93
N TYR A 123 3.90 6.00 6.21
CA TYR A 123 2.57 6.13 6.76
C TYR A 123 2.26 7.58 7.03
N THR A 124 1.09 8.05 6.61
CA THR A 124 0.61 9.41 6.84
C THR A 124 -0.77 9.38 7.46
N ALA A 125 -1.01 10.20 8.49
CA ALA A 125 -2.33 10.40 9.08
C ALA A 125 -2.35 11.74 9.83
N GLY A 126 -3.40 12.53 9.65
CA GLY A 126 -3.56 13.81 10.38
C GLY A 126 -2.38 14.78 10.23
N GLY A 127 -1.69 14.76 9.09
CA GLY A 127 -0.49 15.57 8.83
C GLY A 127 0.80 15.06 9.49
N LYS A 128 0.75 13.92 10.19
CA LYS A 128 1.92 13.25 10.76
C LYS A 128 2.39 12.14 9.84
N THR A 129 3.71 11.94 9.81
CA THR A 129 4.35 10.89 9.03
C THR A 129 5.15 9.95 9.93
N SER A 130 5.15 8.67 9.59
CA SER A 130 5.97 7.64 10.21
C SER A 130 6.53 6.75 9.10
N GLU A 131 7.80 6.38 9.20
CA GLU A 131 8.47 5.62 8.15
C GLU A 131 9.09 4.34 8.70
N VAL A 132 9.10 3.32 7.85
CA VAL A 132 9.83 2.06 8.05
C VAL A 132 10.60 1.78 6.78
N SER A 133 11.88 1.45 6.88
CA SER A 133 12.68 1.04 5.74
C SER A 133 13.64 -0.08 6.12
N GLY A 134 14.11 -0.80 5.12
CA GLY A 134 15.04 -1.90 5.32
C GLY A 134 15.70 -2.37 4.04
N THR A 135 16.67 -3.25 4.20
CA THR A 135 17.36 -3.92 3.10
C THR A 135 16.89 -5.36 3.01
N VAL A 136 16.62 -5.82 1.79
CA VAL A 136 16.34 -7.23 1.48
C VAL A 136 17.62 -7.84 0.92
N LYS A 137 18.04 -8.96 1.49
CA LYS A 137 19.19 -9.73 1.03
C LYS A 137 18.71 -11.11 0.56
N PRO A 138 19.37 -11.72 -0.44
CA PRO A 138 19.05 -13.07 -0.87
C PRO A 138 19.13 -14.05 0.29
N THR A 139 18.17 -14.96 0.35
CA THR A 139 18.13 -16.09 1.29
C THR A 139 18.21 -17.39 0.50
N SER A 140 18.56 -18.50 1.18
CA SER A 140 18.73 -19.80 0.51
C SER A 140 17.43 -20.38 -0.04
N ASP A 141 16.29 -20.04 0.57
CA ASP A 141 14.95 -20.44 0.17
C ASP A 141 14.20 -19.34 -0.60
N GLY A 142 14.86 -18.20 -0.82
CA GLY A 142 14.32 -17.01 -1.49
C GLY A 142 13.27 -16.25 -0.68
N ASN A 143 12.78 -16.76 0.46
CA ASN A 143 11.81 -16.03 1.27
C ASN A 143 12.51 -14.98 2.14
N TRP A 144 11.90 -13.80 2.27
CA TRP A 144 12.35 -12.78 3.21
C TRP A 144 11.19 -12.24 4.03
N ALA A 145 11.52 -11.82 5.25
CA ALA A 145 10.59 -11.15 6.13
C ALA A 145 11.30 -10.03 6.88
N ALA A 146 10.58 -8.94 7.14
CA ALA A 146 11.05 -7.86 7.98
C ALA A 146 9.94 -7.42 8.93
N SER A 147 10.31 -7.18 10.17
CA SER A 147 9.43 -6.67 11.21
C SER A 147 9.97 -5.35 11.73
N SER A 148 9.09 -4.37 11.88
CA SER A 148 9.44 -3.07 12.45
C SER A 148 8.34 -2.59 13.37
N THR A 149 8.75 -1.86 14.41
CA THR A 149 7.87 -1.12 15.30
C THR A 149 8.15 0.36 15.14
N SER A 150 7.10 1.16 15.03
CA SER A 150 7.20 2.62 15.01
C SER A 150 6.19 3.24 15.97
N ALA A 151 6.42 4.50 16.35
CA ALA A 151 5.41 5.28 17.08
C ALA A 151 4.11 5.44 16.26
N GLY A 152 4.22 5.30 14.94
CA GLY A 152 3.11 5.38 14.00
C GLY A 152 2.71 6.81 13.64
N ALA A 153 1.76 6.94 12.73
CA ALA A 153 1.14 8.22 12.37
C ALA A 153 -0.27 8.28 12.97
N THR A 154 -0.55 9.30 13.79
CA THR A 154 -1.83 9.45 14.49
C THR A 154 -2.73 10.47 13.78
N SER A 155 -3.99 10.10 13.55
CA SER A 155 -5.01 10.96 12.97
C SER A 155 -5.40 12.13 13.89
N ALA A 156 -6.17 13.07 13.35
CA ALA A 156 -6.95 13.99 14.17
C ALA A 156 -8.09 13.25 14.90
N TYR A 157 -8.69 13.94 15.87
CA TYR A 157 -9.95 13.52 16.47
C TYR A 157 -11.07 13.47 15.43
N GLY A 158 -11.95 12.47 15.51
CA GLY A 158 -12.97 12.18 14.51
C GLY A 158 -12.46 11.42 13.28
N GLY A 159 -11.18 11.04 13.27
CA GLY A 159 -10.56 10.30 12.17
C GLY A 159 -10.04 11.19 11.04
N GLY A 160 -10.18 10.72 9.80
CA GLY A 160 -9.71 11.38 8.58
C GLY A 160 -8.96 10.44 7.65
N VAL A 161 -8.29 11.03 6.66
CA VAL A 161 -7.56 10.30 5.63
C VAL A 161 -6.18 9.85 6.14
N ALA A 162 -5.87 8.57 5.92
CA ALA A 162 -4.57 7.96 6.09
C ALA A 162 -4.00 7.52 4.74
N GLY A 163 -2.68 7.58 4.60
CA GLY A 163 -1.94 7.06 3.45
C GLY A 163 -0.89 6.04 3.89
N ILE A 164 -0.74 4.98 3.09
CA ILE A 164 0.32 3.97 3.21
C ILE A 164 1.02 3.91 1.85
N ASP A 165 2.22 4.49 1.77
CA ASP A 165 3.03 4.50 0.55
C ASP A 165 4.17 3.48 0.69
N VAL A 166 4.08 2.40 -0.06
CA VAL A 166 5.04 1.31 -0.11
C VAL A 166 5.89 1.49 -1.35
N THR A 167 7.21 1.47 -1.20
CA THR A 167 8.18 1.47 -2.30
C THR A 167 9.09 0.27 -2.16
N LEU A 168 9.35 -0.42 -3.27
CA LEU A 168 10.33 -1.48 -3.39
C LEU A 168 11.28 -1.11 -4.53
N LYS A 169 12.58 -1.28 -4.30
CA LYS A 169 13.62 -0.98 -5.30
C LYS A 169 14.70 -2.05 -5.25
N LEU A 170 15.00 -2.63 -6.40
CA LEU A 170 16.10 -3.58 -6.56
C LEU A 170 17.38 -2.81 -6.90
N ASN A 171 18.48 -3.14 -6.21
CA ASN A 171 19.80 -2.64 -6.52
C ASN A 171 20.40 -3.55 -7.59
N THR A 172 20.33 -3.11 -8.84
CA THR A 172 20.84 -3.87 -9.98
C THR A 172 22.36 -3.97 -9.97
N GLU A 173 22.87 -5.18 -10.21
CA GLU A 173 24.28 -5.46 -10.46
C GLU A 173 24.45 -5.87 -11.93
N PRO A 174 25.43 -5.31 -12.68
CA PRO A 174 25.62 -5.67 -14.08
C PRO A 174 25.80 -7.18 -14.30
N GLY A 175 25.09 -7.74 -15.27
CA GLY A 175 25.18 -9.15 -15.63
C GLY A 175 24.48 -10.13 -14.67
N LYS A 176 23.77 -9.62 -13.66
CA LYS A 176 23.04 -10.43 -12.68
C LYS A 176 21.54 -10.32 -12.91
N VAL A 177 20.91 -11.47 -13.15
CA VAL A 177 19.45 -11.58 -13.13
C VAL A 177 19.01 -11.60 -11.66
N ALA A 178 18.05 -10.74 -11.32
CA ALA A 178 17.54 -10.64 -9.97
C ALA A 178 16.06 -10.21 -9.96
N ALA A 179 15.31 -10.68 -8.98
CA ALA A 179 13.93 -10.33 -8.75
C ALA A 179 13.64 -10.20 -7.25
N VAL A 180 12.73 -9.31 -6.89
CA VAL A 180 12.26 -9.15 -5.51
C VAL A 180 10.78 -8.81 -5.49
N THR A 181 10.04 -9.41 -4.57
CA THR A 181 8.63 -9.12 -4.31
C THR A 181 8.40 -8.67 -2.89
N ILE A 182 7.28 -7.97 -2.67
CA ILE A 182 6.57 -7.96 -1.40
C ILE A 182 5.25 -8.65 -1.67
N ASP A 183 4.98 -9.78 -1.01
CA ASP A 183 3.73 -10.52 -1.21
C ASP A 183 2.67 -10.05 -0.22
N THR A 184 3.07 -9.81 1.04
CA THR A 184 2.15 -9.34 2.08
C THR A 184 2.78 -8.34 3.03
N MET A 185 1.94 -7.46 3.57
CA MET A 185 2.28 -6.55 4.65
C MET A 185 1.16 -6.51 5.69
N ASP A 186 1.47 -6.84 6.94
CA ASP A 186 0.55 -6.61 8.05
C ASP A 186 0.74 -5.21 8.59
N VAL A 187 -0.36 -4.49 8.81
CA VAL A 187 -0.39 -3.15 9.39
C VAL A 187 -1.26 -3.16 10.63
N LYS A 188 -0.72 -2.65 11.73
CA LYS A 188 -1.49 -2.48 12.96
C LYS A 188 -2.11 -1.10 13.08
N PHE A 189 -3.38 -1.08 13.53
CA PHE A 189 -4.14 0.13 13.86
C PHE A 189 -4.51 0.12 15.34
N ASP A 190 -4.21 1.22 16.03
CA ASP A 190 -4.63 1.45 17.42
C ASP A 190 -5.63 2.59 17.50
N TYR A 191 -6.60 2.48 18.40
CA TYR A 191 -7.62 3.50 18.66
C TYR A 191 -7.44 4.10 20.05
N SER A 192 -7.61 5.41 20.18
CA SER A 192 -7.47 6.11 21.47
C SER A 192 -8.36 7.33 21.57
N LYS A 193 -8.61 7.77 22.81
CA LYS A 193 -9.32 9.01 23.14
C LYS A 193 -8.38 10.21 23.31
#